data_AF-X1JN49-F1
#
_entry.id   AF-X1JN49-F1
#
_cell.length_a   1.000
_cell.length_b   1.000
_cell.length_c   1.000
_cell.angle_alpha   90.00
_cell.angle_beta   90.00
_cell.angle_gamma   90.00
#
_symmetry.space_group_name_H-M   'P 1'
#
loop_
_entity.id
_entity.type
_entity.pdbx_description
1 polymer ?
#
loop_
_entity_poly.entity_id
_entity_poly.type
_entity_poly.pdbx_seq_one_letter_code
_entity_poly.pdbx_strand_id
1 'polypeptide(L)' 'VAYNFKIQIEILQVLGDIAITRTKTWMDKTIQLDIAPLDYIEIYSIQDGKIKGFVDIATDETVAKIKAALAPK' A
#
# COMPACT_ATOMS: atom_id res chain seq x y z
N VAL A 1 -16.46 6.53 -15.41
CA VAL A 1 -15.09 7.07 -15.29
C VAL A 1 -14.19 5.93 -14.87
N ALA A 2 -13.13 5.63 -15.64
CA ALA A 2 -12.15 4.63 -15.27
C ALA A 2 -11.20 5.25 -14.22
N TYR A 3 -10.98 4.56 -13.10
CA TYR A 3 -9.97 4.96 -12.11
C TYR A 3 -8.65 4.32 -12.50
N ASN A 4 -7.66 5.13 -12.91
CA ASN A 4 -6.33 4.59 -13.17
C ASN A 4 -5.68 4.22 -11.83
N PHE A 5 -5.14 3.00 -11.81
CA PHE A 5 -4.45 2.44 -10.67
C PHE A 5 -3.16 1.79 -11.16
N LYS A 6 -2.04 2.19 -10.55
CA LYS A 6 -0.74 1.55 -10.73
C LYS A 6 -0.28 1.06 -9.36
N ILE A 7 0.25 -0.16 -9.34
CA ILE A 7 0.83 -0.79 -8.16
C ILE A 7 2.22 -1.29 -8.50
N GLN A 8 3.15 -1.12 -7.57
CA GLN A 8 4.47 -1.73 -7.60
C GLN A 8 4.65 -2.49 -6.28
N ILE A 9 5.00 -3.77 -6.39
CA ILE A 9 5.16 -4.67 -5.26
C ILE A 9 6.61 -5.17 -5.24
N GLU A 10 7.23 -5.08 -4.09
CA GLU A 10 8.54 -5.67 -3.79
C GLU A 10 8.35 -6.72 -2.69
N ILE A 11 8.76 -7.96 -2.94
CA ILE A 11 8.75 -8.99 -1.90
C ILE A 11 9.95 -8.77 -1.00
N LEU A 12 9.72 -8.43 0.26
CA LEU A 12 10.77 -8.21 1.24
C LEU A 12 11.21 -9.53 1.87
N GLN A 13 10.25 -10.36 2.25
CA GLN A 13 10.52 -11.60 2.97
C GLN A 13 9.41 -12.63 2.79
N VAL A 14 9.77 -13.91 2.83
CA VAL A 14 8.83 -15.03 2.93
C VAL A 14 9.23 -15.88 4.13
N LEU A 15 8.28 -16.12 5.05
CA LEU A 15 8.44 -16.86 6.29
C LEU A 15 7.37 -17.95 6.37
N GLY A 16 7.66 -19.10 5.77
CA GLY A 16 6.68 -20.20 5.65
C GLY A 16 5.41 -19.72 4.94
N ASP A 17 4.30 -19.73 5.67
CA ASP A 17 2.97 -19.33 5.20
C ASP A 17 2.70 -17.81 5.29
N ILE A 18 3.75 -17.00 5.49
CA ILE A 18 3.64 -15.53 5.56
C ILE A 18 4.51 -14.91 4.45
N ALA A 19 3.94 -13.99 3.68
CA ALA A 19 4.70 -13.14 2.75
C ALA A 19 4.63 -11.68 3.20
N ILE A 20 5.78 -11.03 3.28
CA ILE A 20 5.90 -9.61 3.62
C ILE A 20 6.35 -8.86 2.37
N THR A 21 5.61 -7.83 2.00
CA THR A 21 5.89 -7.02 0.82
C THR A 21 5.93 -5.54 1.15
N ARG A 22 6.66 -4.78 0.34
CA ARG A 22 6.55 -3.33 0.27
C ARG A 22 5.77 -2.97 -0.98
N THR A 23 4.71 -2.20 -0.81
CA THR A 23 3.79 -1.87 -1.89
C THR A 23 3.69 -0.37 -2.06
N LYS A 24 3.88 0.08 -3.29
CA LYS A 24 3.69 1.48 -3.71
C LYS A 24 2.50 1.58 -4.64
N THR A 25 1.58 2.49 -4.34
CA THR A 25 0.36 2.70 -5.10
C THR A 25 0.26 4.12 -5.66
N TRP A 26 -0.16 4.23 -6.91
CA TRP A 26 -0.55 5.48 -7.55
C TRP A 26 -2.01 5.34 -7.99
N MET A 27 -2.84 6.28 -7.58
CA MET A 27 -4.25 6.35 -7.94
C MET A 27 -4.55 7.76 -8.42
N ASP A 28 -5.48 7.94 -9.35
CA ASP A 28 -5.82 9.28 -9.86
C ASP A 28 -6.06 10.30 -8.72
N LYS A 29 -6.78 9.90 -7.66
CA LYS A 29 -7.04 10.76 -6.50
C LYS A 29 -5.76 11.14 -5.73
N THR A 30 -4.83 10.20 -5.54
CA THR A 30 -3.58 10.49 -4.81
C THR A 30 -2.61 11.30 -5.66
N ILE A 31 -2.65 11.15 -6.99
CA ILE A 31 -1.91 11.99 -7.93
C ILE A 31 -2.46 13.42 -7.93
N GLN A 32 -3.79 13.60 -8.00
CA GLN A 32 -4.43 14.92 -7.96
C GLN A 32 -4.16 15.68 -6.65
N LEU A 33 -3.93 14.95 -5.56
CA LEU A 33 -3.58 15.51 -4.25
C LEU A 33 -2.07 15.67 -4.04
N ASP A 34 -1.24 15.33 -5.04
CA ASP A 34 0.23 15.35 -4.96
C ASP A 34 0.82 14.53 -3.79
N ILE A 35 0.16 13.42 -3.47
CA ILE A 35 0.59 12.49 -2.39
C ILE A 35 0.98 11.10 -2.91
N ALA A 36 0.94 10.88 -4.22
CA ALA A 36 1.38 9.62 -4.81
C ALA A 36 2.93 9.54 -4.91
N PRO A 37 3.55 8.36 -4.74
CA PRO A 37 2.93 7.12 -4.28
C PRO A 37 2.62 7.13 -2.79
N LEU A 38 1.60 6.36 -2.42
CA LEU A 38 1.43 5.89 -1.05
C LEU A 38 2.23 4.58 -0.90
N ASP A 39 3.00 4.47 0.18
CA ASP A 39 3.93 3.39 0.48
C ASP A 39 3.49 2.62 1.73
N TYR A 40 3.50 1.29 1.62
CA TYR A 40 2.86 0.36 2.53
C TYR A 40 3.76 -0.86 2.78
N ILE A 41 3.68 -1.40 3.99
CA ILE A 41 4.17 -2.75 4.30
C ILE A 41 2.97 -3.66 4.47
N GLU A 42 2.87 -4.67 3.62
CA GLU A 42 1.77 -5.61 3.60
C GLU A 42 2.25 -6.98 4.06
N ILE A 43 1.50 -7.60 4.98
CA ILE A 43 1.75 -8.93 5.52
C ILE A 43 0.59 -9.82 5.10
N TYR A 44 0.88 -10.81 4.27
CA TYR A 44 -0.09 -11.76 3.73
C TYR A 44 0.03 -13.10 4.45
N SER A 45 -1.09 -13.63 4.96
CA SER A 45 -1.17 -15.03 5.39
C SER A 45 -1.62 -15.92 4.24
N ILE A 46 -0.89 -16.99 3.99
CA ILE A 46 -1.08 -17.92 2.88
C ILE A 46 -1.37 -19.30 3.45
N GLN A 47 -2.42 -19.96 2.96
CA GLN A 47 -2.73 -21.33 3.33
C GLN A 47 -3.28 -22.06 2.10
N ASP A 48 -2.81 -23.27 1.85
CA ASP A 48 -3.14 -24.07 0.67
C ASP A 48 -2.90 -23.32 -0.65
N GLY A 49 -1.80 -22.56 -0.72
CA GLY A 49 -1.44 -21.75 -1.88
C GLY A 49 -2.35 -20.55 -2.15
N LYS A 50 -3.19 -20.15 -1.18
CA LYS A 50 -4.13 -19.02 -1.30
C LYS A 50 -3.90 -18.01 -0.18
N ILE A 51 -4.00 -16.72 -0.51
CA ILE A 51 -4.06 -15.65 0.50
C ILE A 51 -5.36 -15.80 1.30
N LYS A 52 -5.26 -15.90 2.63
CA LYS A 52 -6.40 -16.00 3.55
C LYS A 52 -6.71 -14.69 4.24
N GLY A 53 -5.71 -13.84 4.39
CA GLY A 53 -5.86 -12.52 4.96
C GLY A 53 -4.63 -11.67 4.66
N PHE A 54 -4.77 -10.38 4.88
CA PHE A 54 -3.66 -9.46 4.81
C PHE A 54 -3.83 -8.36 5.85
N VAL A 55 -2.71 -7.84 6.31
CA VAL A 55 -2.62 -6.61 7.08
C VAL A 55 -1.82 -5.64 6.24
N ASP A 56 -2.33 -4.42 6.10
CA ASP A 56 -1.65 -3.33 5.43
C ASP A 56 -1.26 -2.25 6.46
N ILE A 57 0.01 -1.86 6.45
CA ILE A 57 0.59 -0.89 7.36
C ILE A 57 1.12 0.28 6.54
N ALA A 58 0.42 1.42 6.62
CA ALA A 58 0.89 2.66 6.06
C ALA A 58 2.20 3.09 6.74
N THR A 59 3.21 3.44 5.94
CA THR A 59 4.46 4.00 6.48
C THR A 59 4.20 5.38 7.10
N ASP A 60 5.10 5.82 7.99
CA ASP A 60 5.02 7.16 8.59
C ASP A 60 4.99 8.27 7.52
N GLU A 61 5.72 8.09 6.43
CA GLU A 61 5.71 9.01 5.28
C GLU A 61 4.32 9.07 4.63
N THR A 62 3.69 7.92 4.39
CA THR A 62 2.31 7.84 3.85
C THR A 62 1.32 8.51 4.78
N VAL A 63 1.42 8.26 6.10
CA VAL A 63 0.56 8.90 7.10
C VAL A 63 0.75 10.42 7.10
N ALA A 64 1.99 10.91 7.01
CA ALA A 64 2.30 12.33 6.95
C ALA A 64 1.71 12.99 5.69
N LYS A 65 1.87 12.36 4.52
CA LYS A 65 1.28 12.83 3.26
C LYS A 65 -0.25 12.94 3.35
N ILE A 66 -0.91 11.91 3.87
CA ILE A 66 -2.37 11.89 4.03
C ILE A 66 -2.82 12.98 4.99
N LYS A 67 -2.15 13.13 6.15
CA LYS A 67 -2.49 14.19 7.12
C LYS A 67 -2.35 15.58 6.52
N ALA A 68 -1.29 15.84 5.77
CA ALA A 68 -1.07 17.13 5.10
C ALA A 68 -2.15 17.41 4.05
N ALA A 69 -2.52 16.42 3.24
CA ALA A 69 -3.54 16.59 2.19
C ALA A 69 -4.96 16.77 2.74
N LEU A 70 -5.25 16.27 3.95
CA LEU A 70 -6.56 16.39 4.60
C LEU A 70 -6.63 17.54 5.62
N ALA A 71 -5.53 18.26 5.85
CA ALA A 71 -5.54 19.39 6.76
C ALA A 71 -6.49 20.48 6.23
N PRO A 72 -7.30 21.11 7.11
CA PRO A 72 -8.12 22.25 6.72
C PRO A 72 -7.24 23.39 6.21
N LYS A 73 -7.69 24.07 5.15
CA LYS A 73 -7.03 25.24 4.57
C LYS A 73 -7.29 26.50 5.37
#